data_AF-A0A945X611-F1
#
_entry.id   AF-A0A945X611-F1
#
_cell.length_a   1.000
_cell.length_b   1.000
_cell.length_c   1.000
_cell.angle_alpha   90.00
_cell.angle_beta   90.00
_cell.angle_gamma   90.00
#
_symmetry.space_group_name_H-M   'P 1'
#
loop_
_entity.id
_entity.type
_entity.pdbx_description
1 polymer ?
#
loop_
_entity_poly.entity_id
_entity_poly.type
_entity_poly.pdbx_seq_one_letter_code
_entity_poly.pdbx_strand_id
1 'polypeptide(L)'
;MQAKFQGNNGVQLTLDISLEDFLNSGVIYRQARAAMCDSGEDLLRDYVCESSAVYGDDEEMAQGVGEAVMLASGHAVHGVELDEADLLFARQRICVGPGLQLVPGLLPLEA
;
A
#
# COMPACT_ATOMS: atom_id res chain seq x y z
N MET A 1 -1.98 8.38 9.51
CA MET A 1 -0.74 8.47 8.71
C MET A 1 -0.30 9.92 8.61
N GLN A 2 1.00 10.18 8.75
CA GLN A 2 1.61 11.46 8.39
C GLN A 2 2.35 11.32 7.06
N ALA A 3 2.10 12.24 6.13
CA ALA A 3 2.65 12.20 4.78
C ALA A 3 3.07 13.59 4.29
N LYS A 4 4.22 13.68 3.61
CA LYS A 4 4.74 14.93 3.04
C LYS A 4 4.48 14.96 1.54
N PHE A 5 3.69 15.92 1.09
CA PHE A 5 3.38 16.15 -0.32
C PHE A 5 4.33 17.20 -0.90
N GLN A 6 4.87 16.93 -2.08
CA GLN A 6 5.67 17.92 -2.79
C GLN A 6 4.76 18.88 -3.58
N GLY A 7 4.70 20.14 -3.14
CA GLY A 7 4.00 21.19 -3.89
C GLY A 7 4.79 21.62 -5.13
N ASN A 8 4.07 22.06 -6.18
CA ASN A 8 4.66 22.56 -7.44
C ASN A 8 5.59 23.77 -7.26
N ASN A 9 5.55 24.44 -6.11
CA ASN A 9 6.37 25.58 -5.73
C ASN A 9 7.59 25.18 -4.88
N GLY A 10 7.85 23.88 -4.68
CA GLY A 10 8.92 23.38 -3.83
C GLY A 10 8.63 23.43 -2.33
N VAL A 11 7.44 23.89 -1.93
CA VAL A 11 6.98 23.87 -0.54
C VAL A 11 6.48 22.47 -0.21
N GLN A 12 7.01 21.87 0.86
CA GLN A 12 6.49 20.62 1.39
C GLN A 12 5.26 20.89 2.26
N LEU A 13 4.19 20.17 2.00
CA LEU A 13 2.99 20.16 2.83
C LEU A 13 2.96 18.85 3.59
N THR A 14 3.04 18.91 4.92
CA THR A 14 2.77 17.76 5.77
C THR A 14 1.26 17.68 6.02
N LEU A 15 0.67 16.54 5.72
CA LEU A 15 -0.74 16.25 5.99
C LEU A 15 -0.83 15.03 6.90
N ASP A 16 -1.65 15.17 7.94
CA ASP A 16 -2.12 14.04 8.73
C ASP A 16 -3.46 13.59 8.15
N ILE A 17 -3.49 12.39 7.60
CA ILE A 17 -4.64 11.76 6.95
C ILE A 17 -4.62 10.27 7.28
N SER A 18 -5.77 9.60 7.35
CA SER A 18 -5.76 8.14 7.51
C SER A 18 -5.22 7.47 6.24
N LEU A 19 -4.60 6.29 6.37
CA LEU A 19 -4.19 5.50 5.21
C LEU A 19 -5.39 5.16 4.32
N GLU A 20 -6.55 4.84 4.91
CA GLU A 20 -7.79 4.55 4.18
C GLU A 20 -8.25 5.74 3.32
N ASP A 21 -8.31 6.95 3.88
CA ASP A 21 -8.70 8.15 3.14
C ASP A 21 -7.69 8.48 2.04
N PHE A 22 -6.39 8.25 2.30
CA PHE A 22 -5.35 8.45 1.31
C PHE A 22 -5.49 7.52 0.10
N LEU A 23 -5.83 6.25 0.30
CA LEU A 23 -6.04 5.29 -0.79
C LEU A 23 -7.26 5.65 -1.66
N ASN A 24 -8.22 6.38 -1.08
CA ASN A 24 -9.36 6.95 -1.80
C ASN A 24 -9.09 8.34 -2.39
N SER A 25 -7.89 8.89 -2.22
CA SER A 25 -7.52 10.19 -2.75
C SER A 25 -7.38 10.19 -4.27
N GLY A 26 -7.52 11.36 -4.89
CA GLY A 26 -7.31 11.53 -6.33
C GLY A 26 -5.86 11.28 -6.78
N VAL A 27 -4.89 11.22 -5.85
CA VAL A 27 -3.50 10.84 -6.16
C VAL A 27 -3.43 9.35 -6.46
N ILE A 28 -3.93 8.52 -5.54
CA ILE A 28 -3.91 7.06 -5.68
C ILE A 28 -4.92 6.57 -6.72
N TYR A 29 -6.13 7.14 -6.75
CA TYR A 29 -7.16 6.73 -7.71
C TYR A 29 -6.67 6.74 -9.17
N ARG A 30 -5.90 7.77 -9.55
CA ARG A 30 -5.34 7.87 -10.91
C ARG A 30 -4.27 6.81 -11.17
N GLN A 31 -3.43 6.53 -10.18
CA GLN A 31 -2.38 5.51 -10.30
C GLN A 31 -2.97 4.11 -10.37
N ALA A 32 -3.98 3.81 -9.54
CA ALA A 32 -4.68 2.53 -9.54
C ALA A 32 -5.33 2.27 -10.91
N ARG A 33 -6.00 3.28 -11.48
CA ARG A 33 -6.57 3.16 -12.84
C ARG A 33 -5.52 2.98 -13.92
N ALA A 34 -4.39 3.68 -13.83
CA ALA A 34 -3.30 3.53 -14.80
C ALA A 34 -2.67 2.12 -14.74
N ALA A 35 -2.61 1.53 -13.54
CA ALA A 35 -2.13 0.18 -13.29
C ALA A 35 -3.19 -0.93 -13.51
N MET A 36 -4.42 -0.57 -13.89
CA MET A 36 -5.56 -1.49 -14.05
C MET A 36 -5.96 -2.21 -12.75
N CYS A 37 -5.72 -1.60 -11.59
CA CYS A 37 -6.19 -2.08 -10.30
C CYS A 37 -7.64 -1.64 -10.05
N ASP A 38 -8.41 -2.47 -9.34
CA ASP A 38 -9.80 -2.16 -8.98
C ASP A 38 -9.88 -1.11 -7.86
N SER A 39 -8.87 -1.06 -6.99
CA SER A 39 -8.81 -0.15 -5.85
C SER A 39 -7.40 0.34 -5.54
N GLY A 40 -7.29 1.37 -4.70
CA GLY A 40 -6.01 1.82 -4.15
C GLY A 40 -5.36 0.78 -3.24
N GLU A 41 -6.15 -0.04 -2.56
CA GLU A 41 -5.65 -1.17 -1.75
C GLU A 41 -4.95 -2.21 -2.61
N ASP A 42 -5.54 -2.56 -3.76
CA ASP A 42 -4.95 -3.52 -4.70
C ASP A 42 -3.65 -2.98 -5.31
N LEU A 43 -3.65 -1.70 -5.69
CA LEU A 43 -2.43 -1.04 -6.15
C LEU A 43 -1.34 -1.09 -5.08
N LEU A 44 -1.66 -0.74 -3.83
CA LEU A 44 -0.67 -0.72 -2.76
C LEU A 44 -0.13 -2.13 -2.48
N ARG A 45 -1.01 -3.14 -2.54
CA ARG A 45 -0.65 -4.54 -2.32
C ARG A 45 0.44 -5.02 -3.28
N ASP A 46 0.42 -4.58 -4.53
CA ASP A 46 1.46 -4.93 -5.52
C ASP A 46 2.87 -4.41 -5.14
N TYR A 47 2.95 -3.38 -4.31
CA TYR A 47 4.21 -2.81 -3.83
C TYR A 47 4.63 -3.30 -2.44
N VAL A 48 3.69 -3.81 -1.64
CA VAL A 48 4.00 -4.30 -0.29
C VAL A 48 4.78 -5.61 -0.39
N CYS A 49 5.95 -5.66 0.25
CA CYS A 49 6.75 -6.88 0.32
C CYS A 49 6.05 -7.93 1.20
N GLU A 50 5.73 -9.10 0.62
CA GLU A 50 5.02 -10.18 1.32
C GLU A 50 5.77 -10.65 2.58
N SER A 51 7.10 -10.65 2.58
CA SER A 51 7.89 -11.04 3.76
C SER A 51 7.70 -10.08 4.94
N SER A 52 7.72 -8.77 4.67
CA SER A 52 7.51 -7.74 5.71
C SER A 52 6.05 -7.68 6.15
N ALA A 53 5.11 -8.04 5.25
CA ALA A 53 3.69 -8.12 5.56
C ALA A 53 3.32 -9.32 6.46
N VAL A 54 3.94 -10.47 6.24
CA VAL A 54 3.61 -11.74 6.92
C VAL A 54 4.50 -12.00 8.14
N TYR A 55 5.79 -11.68 8.05
CA TYR A 55 6.80 -12.05 9.04
C TYR A 55 7.48 -10.86 9.72
N GLY A 56 7.25 -9.63 9.22
CA GLY A 56 7.80 -8.42 9.80
C GLY A 56 7.14 -8.05 11.13
N ASP A 57 7.93 -7.47 12.02
CA ASP A 57 7.40 -6.75 13.18
C ASP A 57 6.67 -5.46 12.72
N ASP A 58 6.07 -4.74 13.68
CA ASP A 58 5.29 -3.53 13.35
C ASP A 58 6.16 -2.42 12.75
N GLU A 59 7.45 -2.35 13.09
CA GLU A 59 8.37 -1.34 12.55
C GLU A 59 8.75 -1.66 11.10
N GLU A 60 9.10 -2.91 10.81
CA GLU A 60 9.40 -3.38 9.46
C GLU A 60 8.17 -3.25 8.54
N MET A 61 6.98 -3.57 9.06
CA MET A 61 5.74 -3.38 8.34
C MET A 61 5.46 -1.90 8.07
N ALA A 62 5.65 -1.02 9.05
CA ALA A 62 5.44 0.41 8.87
C ALA A 62 6.34 0.96 7.76
N GLN A 63 7.60 0.54 7.76
CA GLN A 63 8.54 0.94 6.72
C GLN A 63 8.12 0.39 5.35
N GLY A 64 7.79 -0.90 5.25
CA GLY A 64 7.40 -1.52 3.98
C GLY A 64 6.14 -0.91 3.37
N VAL A 65 5.13 -0.63 4.19
CA VAL A 65 3.89 0.02 3.72
C VAL A 65 4.15 1.50 3.40
N GLY A 66 4.99 2.19 4.17
CA GLY A 66 5.39 3.57 3.88
C GLY A 66 6.11 3.71 2.53
N GLU A 67 7.05 2.81 2.24
CA GLU A 67 7.73 2.72 0.96
C GLU A 67 6.76 2.39 -0.18
N ALA A 68 5.83 1.45 0.04
CA ALA A 68 4.78 1.13 -0.93
C ALA A 68 3.91 2.36 -1.25
N VAL A 69 3.55 3.18 -0.27
CA VAL A 69 2.77 4.42 -0.49
C VAL A 69 3.55 5.41 -1.36
N MET A 70 4.85 5.56 -1.11
CA MET A 70 5.70 6.43 -1.92
C MET A 70 5.78 5.94 -3.37
N LEU A 71 5.92 4.64 -3.59
CA LEU A 71 5.97 4.04 -4.92
C LEU A 71 4.63 4.12 -5.66
N ALA A 72 3.54 3.71 -4.99
CA ALA A 72 2.18 3.72 -5.54
C ALA A 72 1.70 5.12 -5.91
N SER A 73 2.15 6.16 -5.19
CA SER A 73 1.82 7.55 -5.50
C SER A 73 2.68 8.16 -6.63
N GLY A 74 3.61 7.39 -7.21
CA GLY A 74 4.58 7.91 -8.18
C GLY A 74 5.49 8.97 -7.57
N HIS A 75 5.86 8.79 -6.29
CA HIS A 75 6.64 9.74 -5.50
C HIS A 75 6.01 11.12 -5.32
N ALA A 76 4.69 11.27 -5.49
CA ALA A 76 3.99 12.51 -5.12
C ALA A 76 3.98 12.73 -3.58
N VAL A 77 4.17 11.65 -2.83
CA VAL A 77 4.23 11.62 -1.37
C VAL A 77 5.57 11.06 -0.90
N HIS A 78 6.06 11.59 0.21
CA HIS A 78 7.32 11.21 0.85
C HIS A 78 7.21 11.20 2.38
N GLY A 79 8.19 10.58 3.03
CA GLY A 79 8.33 10.62 4.50
C GLY A 79 7.06 10.14 5.18
N VAL A 80 6.57 8.98 4.74
CA VAL A 80 5.32 8.39 5.21
C VAL A 80 5.58 7.73 6.56
N GLU A 81 4.86 8.18 7.57
CA GLU A 81 4.84 7.60 8.90
C GLU A 81 3.44 7.08 9.19
N LEU A 82 3.34 5.82 9.60
CA LEU A 82 2.08 5.15 9.88
C LEU A 82 1.87 5.06 11.38
N ASP A 83 0.64 5.35 11.81
CA ASP A 83 0.23 5.14 13.20
C ASP A 83 -0.33 3.71 13.39
N GLU A 84 -0.61 3.35 14.64
CA GLU A 84 -1.12 2.02 14.99
C GLU A 84 -2.43 1.67 14.27
N ALA A 85 -3.30 2.66 14.03
CA ALA A 85 -4.57 2.44 13.35
C ALA A 85 -4.35 2.16 11.86
N ASP A 86 -3.41 2.88 11.22
CA ASP A 86 -3.03 2.61 9.84
C ASP A 86 -2.39 1.22 9.69
N LEU A 87 -1.54 0.82 10.63
CA LEU A 87 -0.90 -0.50 10.61
C LEU A 87 -1.94 -1.61 10.75
N LEU A 88 -2.91 -1.46 11.65
CA LEU A 88 -4.01 -2.41 11.77
C LEU A 88 -4.83 -2.49 10.47
N PHE A 89 -5.14 -1.35 9.85
CA PHE A 89 -5.82 -1.30 8.56
C PHE A 89 -5.01 -2.01 7.45
N ALA A 90 -3.72 -1.70 7.34
CA ALA A 90 -2.83 -2.30 6.36
C ALA A 90 -2.74 -3.82 6.54
N ARG A 91 -2.58 -4.29 7.78
CA ARG A 91 -2.60 -5.72 8.13
C ARG A 91 -3.86 -6.40 7.61
N GLN A 92 -5.02 -5.80 7.83
CA GLN A 92 -6.31 -6.42 7.56
C GLN A 92 -6.71 -6.41 6.08
N ARG A 93 -6.36 -5.35 5.34
CA ARG A 93 -6.91 -5.10 4.00
C ARG A 93 -5.89 -5.12 2.87
N ILE A 94 -4.65 -4.75 3.17
CA ILE A 94 -3.59 -4.63 2.16
C ILE A 94 -2.72 -5.89 2.20
N CYS A 95 -2.18 -6.21 3.37
CA CYS A 95 -1.27 -7.33 3.59
C CYS A 95 -1.98 -8.70 3.53
N VAL A 96 -3.28 -8.76 3.82
CA VAL A 96 -4.09 -9.96 3.56
C VAL A 96 -4.57 -9.91 2.11
N GLY A 97 -3.73 -10.37 1.18
CA GLY A 97 -4.19 -10.69 -0.17
C GLY A 97 -5.01 -11.99 -0.15
N PRO A 98 -6.00 -12.17 -1.05
CA PRO A 98 -6.40 -13.51 -1.42
C PRO A 98 -5.17 -14.14 -2.07
N GLY A 99 -4.33 -14.80 -1.27
CA GLY A 99 -3.27 -15.64 -1.82
C GLY A 99 -3.89 -16.53 -2.88
N LEU A 100 -3.14 -16.84 -3.94
CA LEU A 100 -3.55 -17.82 -4.94
C LEU A 100 -4.03 -19.08 -4.21
N GLN A 101 -5.33 -19.17 -3.97
CA GLN A 101 -5.91 -20.36 -3.38
C GLN A 101 -5.90 -21.36 -4.53
N LEU A 102 -5.04 -22.36 -4.39
CA LEU A 102 -5.12 -23.56 -5.20
C LEU A 102 -6.58 -24.01 -5.18
N VAL A 103 -7.26 -23.87 -6.32
CA VAL A 103 -8.62 -24.37 -6.48
C VAL A 103 -8.54 -25.88 -6.23
N PRO A 104 -9.24 -26.42 -5.21
CA PRO A 104 -9.21 -27.85 -4.95
C PRO A 104 -9.71 -28.58 -6.20
N GLY A 105 -8.83 -29.28 -6.92
CA GLY A 105 -9.18 -30.06 -8.11
C GLY A 105 -8.26 -29.92 -9.34
N LEU A 106 -7.35 -28.95 -9.37
CA LEU A 106 -6.32 -28.85 -10.43
C LEU A 106 -5.03 -29.52 -9.95
N LEU A 107 -4.94 -30.84 -10.12
CA LEU A 107 -3.65 -31.55 -10.00
C LEU A 107 -2.70 -31.03 -11.10
N PRO A 108 -1.39 -30.90 -10.82
CA PRO A 108 -0.42 -30.68 -11.88
C PRO A 108 -0.48 -31.88 -12.83
N LEU A 109 -0.57 -31.63 -14.13
CA LEU A 109 -0.31 -32.64 -15.15
C LEU A 109 1.10 -33.19 -14.88
N GLU A 110 1.19 -34.41 -14.36
CA GLU A 110 2.45 -35.13 -14.20
C GLU A 110 3.15 -35.18 -15.57
N ALA A 111 4.42 -34.76 -15.58
CA ALA A 111 5.30 -34.82 -16.73
C ALA A 111 5.90 -36.23 -16.90
#